data_AF-A0A438BTJ4-F1
#
_entry.id   AF-A0A438BTJ4-F1
#
_cell.length_a   1.000
_cell.length_b   1.000
_cell.length_c   1.000
_cell.angle_alpha   90.00
_cell.angle_beta   90.00
_cell.angle_gamma   90.00
#
_symmetry.space_group_name_H-M   'P 1'
#
loop_
_entity.id
_entity.type
_entity.pdbx_description
1 polymer ?
#
loop_
_entity_poly.entity_id
_entity_poly.type
_entity_poly.pdbx_seq_one_letter_code
_entity_poly.pdbx_strand_id
1 'polypeptide(L)'
;MVRSGEDSKDCCKWRAVLCSNRTGRVVVLDLSVPVFGDNQQHLRGEISPSLLELQHLNHLDLSGNDFEGKRMRPKFNGYLSRLKYLNVSLPIWVDLFPVN
;
A
#
# COMPACT_ATOMS: atom_id res chain seq x y z
N MET A 1 -17.24 2.03 31.99
CA MET A 1 -16.15 2.05 30.98
C MET A 1 -16.81 2.19 29.62
N VAL A 2 -16.75 3.36 28.99
CA VAL A 2 -17.41 3.62 27.70
C VAL A 2 -16.37 3.55 26.57
N ARG A 3 -16.55 2.51 25.75
CA ARG A 3 -16.37 2.39 24.28
C ARG A 3 -15.04 2.82 23.65
N SER A 4 -14.41 1.86 22.97
CA SER A 4 -13.70 2.12 21.73
C SER A 4 -14.36 1.29 20.61
N GLY A 5 -15.14 1.97 19.76
CA GLY A 5 -15.51 1.55 18.40
C GLY A 5 -16.15 0.16 18.22
N GLU A 6 -17.41 0.02 18.59
CA GLU A 6 -18.24 -1.14 18.19
C GLU A 6 -18.70 -1.10 16.71
N ASP A 7 -18.20 -0.09 15.97
CA ASP A 7 -18.21 0.03 14.51
C ASP A 7 -16.78 0.33 13.99
N SER A 8 -15.73 -0.18 14.63
CA SER A 8 -14.41 -0.15 14.00
C SER A 8 -14.49 -1.03 12.75
N LYS A 9 -14.57 -0.37 11.59
CA LYS A 9 -14.64 -1.01 10.27
C LYS A 9 -13.51 -2.04 10.20
N ASP A 10 -13.87 -3.31 10.30
CA ASP A 10 -12.95 -4.43 10.17
C ASP A 10 -12.19 -4.30 8.85
N CYS A 11 -10.96 -3.77 8.92
CA CYS A 11 -10.16 -3.46 7.74
C CYS A 11 -9.85 -4.71 6.91
N CYS A 12 -9.97 -5.90 7.51
CA CYS A 12 -9.82 -7.18 6.84
C CYS A 12 -10.95 -7.46 5.83
N LYS A 13 -12.00 -6.64 5.81
CA LYS A 13 -13.06 -6.67 4.79
C LYS A 13 -12.78 -5.75 3.61
N TRP A 14 -11.71 -4.94 3.65
CA TRP A 14 -11.38 -4.03 2.56
C TRP A 14 -10.77 -4.80 1.39
N ARG A 15 -11.14 -4.44 0.16
CA ARG A 15 -10.74 -5.14 -1.07
C ARG A 15 -9.23 -5.34 -1.23
N ALA A 16 -8.44 -4.37 -0.75
CA ALA A 16 -6.98 -4.33 -0.88
C ALA A 16 -6.23 -4.97 0.30
N VAL A 17 -6.94 -5.47 1.32
CA VAL A 17 -6.36 -5.87 2.60
C VAL A 17 -6.60 -7.35 2.82
N LEU A 18 -5.52 -8.10 3.05
CA LEU A 18 -5.61 -9.46 3.57
C LEU A 18 -5.07 -9.51 4.99
N CYS A 19 -5.86 -10.09 5.88
CA CYS A 19 -5.46 -10.36 7.25
C CYS A 19 -5.13 -11.83 7.47
N SER A 20 -4.26 -12.09 8.44
CA SER A 20 -3.99 -13.44 8.94
C SER A 20 -5.22 -13.98 9.68
N ASN A 21 -5.77 -15.10 9.21
CA ASN A 21 -6.87 -15.79 9.89
C ASN A 21 -6.52 -16.27 11.32
N ARG A 22 -5.23 -16.29 11.69
CA ARG A 22 -4.79 -16.69 13.04
C ARG A 22 -4.67 -15.53 14.01
N THR A 23 -4.30 -14.34 13.52
CA THR A 23 -3.92 -13.20 14.38
C THR A 23 -4.76 -11.96 14.14
N GLY A 24 -5.58 -11.92 13.08
CA GLY A 24 -6.33 -10.74 12.66
C GLY A 24 -5.48 -9.59 12.15
N ARG A 25 -4.14 -9.76 12.05
CA ARG A 25 -3.23 -8.69 11.61
C ARG A 25 -3.15 -8.63 10.09
N VAL A 26 -3.04 -7.43 9.55
CA VAL A 26 -2.80 -7.21 8.11
C VAL A 26 -1.48 -7.85 7.71
N VAL A 27 -1.54 -8.68 6.68
CA VAL A 27 -0.38 -9.37 6.10
C VAL A 27 -0.17 -8.99 4.64
N VAL A 28 -1.22 -8.65 3.89
CA VAL A 28 -1.12 -8.13 2.53
C VAL A 28 -1.82 -6.79 2.44
N LEU A 29 -1.16 -5.84 1.78
CA LEU A 29 -1.74 -4.59 1.30
C LEU A 29 -1.44 -4.48 -0.19
N ASP A 30 -2.46 -4.67 -1.02
CA ASP A 30 -2.38 -4.60 -2.47
C ASP A 30 -3.25 -3.43 -2.96
N LEU A 31 -2.58 -2.30 -3.19
CA LEU A 31 -3.16 -1.09 -3.76
C LEU A 31 -2.74 -0.93 -5.22
N SER A 32 -2.31 -2.00 -5.87
CA SER A 32 -1.90 -1.94 -7.27
C SER A 32 -3.06 -1.49 -8.15
N VAL A 33 -2.73 -0.69 -9.16
CA VAL A 33 -3.67 -0.29 -10.20
C VAL A 33 -3.21 -0.97 -11.49
N PRO A 34 -4.10 -1.66 -12.23
CA PRO A 34 -3.71 -2.23 -13.51
C PRO A 34 -3.24 -1.10 -14.43
N VAL A 35 -2.32 -1.38 -15.36
CA VAL A 35 -1.73 -0.33 -16.21
C VAL A 35 -2.55 -0.10 -17.49
N PHE A 36 -3.56 -0.94 -17.73
CA PHE A 36 -4.40 -0.93 -18.92
C PHE A 36 -5.89 -0.90 -18.51
N GLY A 37 -6.63 0.10 -18.97
CA GLY A 37 -8.09 0.23 -18.78
C GLY A 37 -8.58 1.68 -18.66
N ASP A 38 -9.73 1.99 -19.27
CA ASP A 38 -10.16 3.37 -19.56
C ASP A 38 -10.64 4.21 -18.35
N ASN A 39 -10.56 3.74 -17.11
CA ASN A 39 -11.07 4.45 -15.92
C ASN A 39 -10.23 4.20 -14.64
N GLN A 40 -8.91 4.18 -14.76
CA GLN A 40 -8.02 3.89 -13.64
C GLN A 40 -7.70 5.14 -12.82
N GLN A 41 -8.14 5.11 -11.55
CA GLN A 41 -7.77 6.13 -10.56
C GLN A 41 -6.45 5.74 -9.91
N HIS A 42 -5.37 6.37 -10.34
CA HIS A 42 -4.07 6.24 -9.73
C HIS A 42 -4.05 6.99 -8.38
N LEU A 43 -3.57 6.32 -7.33
CA LEU A 43 -3.30 6.99 -6.06
C LEU A 43 -2.14 7.98 -6.24
N ARG A 44 -2.27 9.13 -5.60
CA ARG A 44 -1.30 10.24 -5.64
C ARG A 44 -1.02 10.76 -4.23
N GLY A 45 0.07 11.51 -4.09
CA GLY A 45 0.49 12.14 -2.85
C GLY A 45 1.53 11.33 -2.08
N GLU A 46 1.60 11.54 -0.77
CA GLU A 46 2.59 10.91 0.11
C GLU A 46 2.05 9.63 0.76
N ILE A 47 2.89 8.60 0.87
CA ILE A 47 2.59 7.43 1.72
C ILE A 47 2.71 7.84 3.19
N SER A 48 1.63 7.62 3.95
CA SER A 48 1.63 7.86 5.38
C SER A 48 2.70 7.02 6.12
N PRO A 49 3.47 7.62 7.05
CA PRO A 49 4.41 6.89 7.92
C PRO A 49 3.74 5.79 8.75
N SER A 50 2.42 5.86 8.98
CA SER A 50 1.66 4.81 9.67
C SER A 50 1.72 3.46 8.97
N LEU A 51 2.10 3.41 7.68
CA LEU A 51 2.37 2.16 6.98
C LEU A 51 3.45 1.32 7.70
N LEU A 52 4.40 1.98 8.38
CA LEU A 52 5.47 1.33 9.14
C LEU A 52 4.95 0.61 10.40
N GLU A 53 3.75 0.93 10.87
CA GLU A 53 3.11 0.26 12.02
C GLU A 53 2.59 -1.14 11.65
N LEU A 54 2.47 -1.44 10.35
CA LEU A 54 2.07 -2.76 9.85
C LEU A 54 3.26 -3.75 9.90
N GLN A 55 3.79 -4.01 11.10
CA GLN A 55 4.96 -4.87 11.31
C GLN A 55 4.78 -6.33 10.84
N HIS A 56 3.54 -6.75 10.60
CA HIS A 56 3.17 -8.09 10.12
C HIS A 56 3.00 -8.18 8.61
N LEU A 57 3.12 -7.05 7.91
CA LEU A 57 3.00 -6.99 6.47
C LEU A 57 4.08 -7.85 5.82
N ASN A 58 3.66 -8.77 4.96
CA ASN A 58 4.52 -9.65 4.17
C ASN A 58 4.54 -9.26 2.69
N HIS A 59 3.51 -8.55 2.23
CA HIS A 59 3.33 -8.17 0.84
C HIS A 59 2.77 -6.75 0.77
N LEU A 60 3.48 -5.91 0.05
CA LEU A 60 3.08 -4.55 -0.26
C LEU A 60 3.17 -4.33 -1.77
N ASP A 61 2.03 -4.14 -2.43
CA ASP A 61 1.98 -3.75 -3.83
C ASP A 61 1.35 -2.38 -3.98
N LEU A 62 2.14 -1.45 -4.49
CA LEU A 62 1.77 -0.06 -4.78
C LEU A 62 1.92 0.25 -6.28
N SER A 63 2.13 -0.77 -7.11
CA SER A 63 2.45 -0.60 -8.52
C SER A 63 1.34 0.07 -9.32
N GLY A 64 1.75 0.78 -10.38
CA GLY A 64 0.84 1.50 -11.24
C GLY A 64 0.32 2.81 -10.64
N ASN A 65 0.63 3.14 -9.37
CA ASN A 65 0.25 4.42 -8.77
C ASN A 65 1.27 5.53 -9.02
N ASP A 66 0.80 6.78 -8.90
CA ASP A 66 1.54 8.00 -9.17
C ASP A 66 1.92 8.71 -7.86
N PHE A 67 2.68 7.99 -7.03
CA PHE A 67 3.25 8.57 -5.82
C PHE A 67 4.49 9.40 -6.18
N GLU A 68 4.65 10.61 -5.63
CA GLU A 68 5.65 11.59 -6.08
C GLU A 68 7.11 11.07 -6.01
N GLY A 69 7.62 10.67 -7.17
CA GLY A 69 8.73 9.73 -7.39
C GLY A 69 10.17 10.21 -7.15
N LYS A 70 10.43 11.17 -6.25
CA LYS A 70 11.82 11.53 -5.86
C LYS A 70 12.09 11.62 -4.37
N ARG A 71 11.08 11.86 -3.52
CA ARG A 71 11.23 11.87 -2.05
C ARG A 71 10.80 10.56 -1.40
N MET A 72 9.97 9.79 -2.08
CA MET A 72 9.56 8.45 -1.68
C MET A 72 10.50 7.38 -2.27
N ARG A 73 11.72 7.29 -1.74
CA ARG A 73 12.27 5.94 -1.55
C ARG A 73 11.87 5.56 -0.14
N PRO A 74 10.73 4.87 0.05
CA PRO A 74 10.34 4.49 1.39
C PRO A 74 11.47 3.63 1.96
N LYS A 75 12.14 4.16 2.98
CA LYS A 75 13.18 3.44 3.72
C LYS A 75 12.47 2.48 4.66
N PHE A 76 11.84 1.46 4.09
CA PHE A 76 11.17 0.40 4.84
C PHE A 76 12.18 -0.50 5.57
N ASN A 77 13.45 -0.44 5.17
CA ASN A 77 14.53 -1.25 5.70
C ASN A 77 14.60 -1.13 7.23
N GLY A 78 14.34 -2.25 7.92
CA GLY A 78 14.33 -2.35 9.38
C GLY A 78 12.96 -2.17 10.04
N TYR A 79 12.02 -1.46 9.41
CA TYR A 79 10.68 -1.19 9.97
C TYR A 79 9.67 -2.29 9.61
N LEU A 80 9.66 -2.73 8.34
CA LEU A 80 8.80 -3.81 7.86
C LEU A 80 9.56 -5.13 7.85
N SER A 81 9.95 -5.61 9.03
CA SER A 81 10.86 -6.77 9.19
C SER A 81 10.33 -8.09 8.62
N ARG A 82 9.02 -8.21 8.37
CA ARG A 82 8.38 -9.41 7.80
C ARG A 82 8.07 -9.30 6.31
N LEU A 83 8.41 -8.16 5.69
CA LEU A 83 8.13 -7.91 4.28
C LEU A 83 8.94 -8.88 3.40
N LYS A 84 8.26 -9.57 2.51
CA LYS A 84 8.83 -10.54 1.55
C LYS A 84 8.65 -10.10 0.12
N TYR A 85 7.62 -9.30 -0.15
CA TYR A 85 7.30 -8.76 -1.46
C TYR A 85 7.06 -7.26 -1.35
N LEU A 86 7.71 -6.52 -2.24
CA LEU A 86 7.57 -5.08 -2.38
C LEU A 86 7.54 -4.74 -3.86
N ASN A 87 6.45 -4.11 -4.31
CA ASN A 87 6.37 -3.53 -5.64
C ASN A 87 5.94 -2.07 -5.55
N VAL A 88 6.77 -1.18 -6.11
CA VAL A 88 6.57 0.28 -6.14
C VAL A 88 6.80 0.83 -7.55
N SER A 89 6.66 -0.01 -8.57
CA SER A 89 6.87 0.41 -9.96
C SER A 89 5.84 1.46 -10.37
N LEU A 90 6.31 2.52 -11.04
CA LEU A 90 5.46 3.55 -11.60
C LEU A 90 4.58 2.98 -12.75
N PRO A 91 3.47 3.65 -13.11
CA PRO A 91 2.74 3.34 -14.32
C PRO A 91 3.62 3.61 -15.55
N ILE A 92 3.54 2.73 -16.54
CA ILE A 92 4.35 2.75 -17.77
C ILE A 92 4.35 4.14 -18.45
N TRP A 93 3.23 4.88 -18.39
CA TRP A 93 3.09 6.21 -19.00
C TRP A 93 4.04 7.27 -18.41
N VAL A 94 4.41 7.16 -17.13
CA VAL A 94 5.34 8.10 -16.47
C VAL A 94 6.78 7.85 -16.91
N ASP A 95 7.15 6.60 -17.21
CA ASP A 95 8.49 6.25 -17.69
C ASP A 95 8.68 6.61 -19.19
N LEU A 96 7.59 6.73 -19.95
CA LEU A 96 7.62 7.00 -21.39
C LEU A 96 7.58 8.49 -21.77
N PHE A 97 7.21 9.38 -20.85
CA PHE A 97 7.21 10.82 -21.07
C PHE A 97 8.01 11.51 -19.98
N PRO A 98 9.34 11.71 -20.16
CA PRO A 98 10.10 12.53 -19.24
C PRO A 98 9.48 13.92 -19.17
N VAL A 99 9.13 14.35 -17.96
CA VAL A 99 8.74 15.73 -17.66
C VAL A 99 9.83 16.67 -18.19
N ASN A 100 9.41 17.57 -19.10
CA ASN A 100 10.24 18.60 -19.71
C ASN A 100 10.62 19.68 -18.69
#